data_AF-A0A0E3QHU4-F1
#
_entry.id   AF-A0A0E3QHU4-F1
#
_cell.length_a   1.000
_cell.length_b   1.000
_cell.length_c   1.000
_cell.angle_alpha   90.00
_cell.angle_beta   90.00
_cell.angle_gamma   90.00
#
_symmetry.space_group_name_H-M   'P 1'
#
loop_
_entity.id
_entity.type
_entity.pdbx_description
1 polymer ?
#
loop_
_entity_poly.entity_id
_entity_poly.type
_entity_poly.pdbx_seq_one_letter_code
_entity_poly.pdbx_strand_id
1 'polypeptide(L)'
;MIDEGIKDKKANLRNSCVPLVTPGYPTDSAPYLPKDSLVILSNEVDKRCAETIIKEVGEVRGVLKGDIRKTVGIRDSDSNPHVYELLAGCDLRCDIVQTPYGTLGIYKYQREIHIEFPQVKSPKIEILEKALKDYDAPTVLDCTCGPGTLGIACLKAEAQKVVFNDIWSPAIEITLINLEANGFPIKLLGSKEGLIASGDKFEVYSMDLRELTNCLDEKFDVCIIDTFPGVDTTEFVEAAGKLGKKVVVV
;
A
#
# COMPACT_ATOMS: atom_id res chain seq x y z
N MET A 1 -11.71 5.34 27.24
CA MET A 1 -10.32 5.08 27.68
C MET A 1 -10.07 5.42 29.15
N ILE A 2 -10.38 6.64 29.63
CA ILE A 2 -10.25 6.98 31.06
C ILE A 2 -11.24 6.17 31.90
N ASP A 3 -12.52 6.11 31.49
CA ASP A 3 -13.56 5.39 32.24
C ASP A 3 -13.32 3.87 32.30
N GLU A 4 -12.65 3.33 31.28
CA GLU A 4 -12.22 1.92 31.22
C GLU A 4 -10.84 1.70 31.89
N GLY A 5 -10.27 2.71 32.55
CA GLY A 5 -9.02 2.60 33.31
C GLY A 5 -7.73 2.47 32.49
N ILE A 6 -7.80 2.60 31.16
CA ILE A 6 -6.65 2.48 30.24
C ILE A 6 -5.74 3.72 30.30
N LYS A 7 -6.33 4.89 30.53
CA LYS A 7 -5.61 6.18 30.59
C LYS A 7 -5.86 6.88 31.91
N ASP A 8 -4.86 7.62 32.37
CA ASP A 8 -4.98 8.48 33.54
C ASP A 8 -5.86 9.71 33.25
N LYS A 9 -6.39 10.34 34.30
CA LYS A 9 -7.27 11.51 34.19
C LYS A 9 -6.61 12.77 33.60
N LYS A 10 -5.29 12.81 33.50
CA LYS A 10 -4.49 13.90 32.90
C LYS A 10 -4.10 13.59 31.45
N ALA A 11 -4.50 12.45 30.90
CA ALA A 11 -4.32 12.12 29.49
C ALA A 11 -4.99 13.18 28.61
N ASN A 12 -4.39 13.43 27.45
CA ASN A 12 -4.86 14.39 26.46
C ASN A 12 -4.81 13.76 25.06
N LEU A 13 -5.36 14.44 24.06
CA LEU A 13 -5.45 13.86 22.71
C LEU A 13 -4.09 13.49 22.11
N ARG A 14 -3.02 14.24 22.42
CA ARG A 14 -1.67 13.98 21.87
C ARG A 14 -1.05 12.68 22.38
N ASN A 15 -1.49 12.19 23.54
CA ASN A 15 -0.97 10.96 24.13
C ASN A 15 -2.02 9.85 24.21
N SER A 16 -3.17 10.00 23.55
CA SER A 16 -4.25 9.01 23.58
C SER A 16 -4.11 7.97 22.48
N CYS A 17 -4.22 8.42 21.23
CA CYS A 17 -4.21 7.59 20.03
C CYS A 17 -3.54 8.33 18.87
N VAL A 18 -3.07 7.58 17.88
CA VAL A 18 -2.66 8.13 16.59
C VAL A 18 -3.88 8.15 15.66
N PRO A 19 -4.30 9.34 15.16
CA PRO A 19 -5.39 9.44 14.21
C PRO A 19 -4.91 9.09 12.79
N LEU A 20 -5.59 8.16 12.14
CA LEU A 20 -5.34 7.77 10.76
C LEU A 20 -6.59 8.07 9.92
N VAL A 21 -6.54 9.18 9.18
CA VAL A 21 -7.69 9.74 8.46
C VAL A 21 -7.97 9.01 7.15
N THR A 22 -9.25 8.78 6.84
CA THR A 22 -9.75 8.27 5.57
C THR A 22 -10.88 9.17 5.01
N PRO A 23 -10.84 9.57 3.73
CA PRO A 23 -9.79 9.26 2.76
C PRO A 23 -8.47 9.97 3.08
N GLY A 24 -7.36 9.37 2.65
CA GLY A 24 -6.07 10.03 2.65
C GLY A 24 -5.96 10.99 1.47
N TYR A 25 -5.93 12.29 1.73
CA TYR A 25 -5.71 13.31 0.70
C TYR A 25 -4.95 14.52 1.29
N PRO A 26 -4.02 15.15 0.55
CA PRO A 26 -3.35 16.37 1.01
C PRO A 26 -4.36 17.50 1.25
N THR A 27 -4.35 18.12 2.42
CA THR A 27 -5.27 19.21 2.75
C THR A 27 -4.48 20.44 3.22
N ASP A 28 -4.89 21.63 2.76
CA ASP A 28 -4.24 22.90 3.14
C ASP A 28 -4.66 23.38 4.54
N SER A 29 -5.60 22.69 5.17
CA SER A 29 -6.13 22.96 6.50
C SER A 29 -6.39 21.66 7.24
N ALA A 30 -6.61 21.74 8.56
CA ALA A 30 -7.04 20.59 9.34
C ALA A 30 -8.30 19.95 8.69
N PRO A 31 -8.32 18.63 8.48
CA PRO A 31 -9.43 17.98 7.83
C PRO A 31 -10.67 18.02 8.73
N TYR A 32 -11.83 18.27 8.12
CA TYR A 32 -13.10 17.94 8.76
C TYR A 32 -13.20 16.41 8.88
N LEU A 33 -13.62 15.92 10.04
CA LEU A 33 -13.80 14.50 10.30
C LEU A 33 -15.30 14.17 10.25
N PRO A 34 -15.84 13.74 9.10
CA PRO A 34 -17.20 13.23 9.05
C PRO A 34 -17.32 11.89 9.81
N LYS A 35 -18.55 11.41 9.94
CA LYS A 35 -18.82 10.06 10.45
C LYS A 35 -18.00 9.01 9.65
N ASP A 36 -17.47 8.01 10.35
CA ASP A 36 -16.74 6.88 9.78
C ASP A 36 -15.49 7.26 8.94
N SER A 37 -14.83 8.37 9.30
CA SER A 37 -13.66 8.92 8.57
C SER A 37 -12.33 8.73 9.27
N LEU A 38 -12.32 8.13 10.46
CA LEU A 38 -11.12 8.00 11.28
C LEU A 38 -10.88 6.55 11.70
N VAL A 39 -9.65 6.09 11.55
CA VAL A 39 -9.14 4.91 12.26
C VAL A 39 -8.19 5.39 13.33
N ILE A 40 -8.30 4.82 14.54
CA ILE A 40 -7.39 5.15 15.63
C ILE A 40 -6.44 3.99 15.89
N LEU A 41 -5.17 4.32 16.13
CA LEU A 41 -4.14 3.35 16.50
C LEU A 41 -3.65 3.66 17.92
N SER A 42 -3.62 2.64 18.79
CA SER A 42 -3.07 2.75 20.14
C SER A 42 -2.45 1.43 20.57
N ASN A 43 -1.34 1.47 21.32
CA ASN A 43 -0.71 0.27 21.86
C ASN A 43 -1.37 -0.23 23.16
N GLU A 44 -2.21 0.59 23.78
CA GLU A 44 -2.78 0.32 25.11
C GLU A 44 -4.26 -0.06 25.08
N VAL A 45 -4.97 0.27 24.00
CA VAL A 45 -6.40 0.01 23.89
C VAL A 45 -6.71 -1.50 23.89
N ASP A 46 -7.83 -1.88 24.51
CA ASP A 46 -8.36 -3.23 24.52
C ASP A 46 -9.67 -3.34 23.73
N LYS A 47 -10.15 -4.57 23.54
CA LYS A 47 -11.33 -4.87 22.73
C LYS A 47 -12.60 -4.19 23.26
N ARG A 48 -12.81 -4.22 24.58
CA ARG A 48 -14.00 -3.63 25.20
C ARG A 48 -14.02 -2.11 24.98
N CYS A 49 -12.90 -1.44 25.23
CA CYS A 49 -12.80 0.00 24.99
C CYS A 49 -12.93 0.33 23.49
N ALA A 50 -12.39 -0.51 22.60
CA ALA A 50 -12.53 -0.34 21.16
C ALA A 50 -14.01 -0.37 20.70
N GLU A 51 -14.78 -1.35 21.19
CA GLU A 51 -16.21 -1.46 20.89
C GLU A 51 -17.00 -0.24 21.40
N THR A 52 -16.70 0.26 22.60
CA THR A 52 -17.29 1.49 23.12
C THR A 52 -16.95 2.70 22.25
N ILE A 53 -15.69 2.83 21.81
CA ILE A 53 -15.27 3.94 20.94
C ILE A 53 -16.06 3.94 19.62
N ILE A 54 -16.18 2.78 18.95
CA ILE A 54 -16.95 2.66 17.69
C ILE A 54 -18.41 3.05 17.90
N LYS A 55 -18.98 2.72 19.05
CA LYS A 55 -20.39 3.01 19.36
C LYS A 55 -20.64 4.49 19.67
N GLU A 56 -19.71 5.15 20.36
CA GLU A 56 -19.92 6.48 20.93
C GLU A 56 -19.26 7.61 20.15
N VAL A 57 -18.19 7.34 19.41
CA VAL A 57 -17.44 8.34 18.64
C VAL A 57 -17.71 8.15 17.16
N GLY A 58 -18.69 8.87 16.64
CA GLY A 58 -19.21 8.67 15.28
C GLY A 58 -18.17 8.84 14.17
N GLU A 59 -17.13 9.62 14.38
CA GLU A 59 -16.04 9.79 13.43
C GLU A 59 -15.16 8.54 13.30
N VAL A 60 -15.09 7.70 14.35
CA VAL A 60 -14.21 6.53 14.39
C VAL A 60 -14.89 5.33 13.73
N ARG A 61 -14.31 4.88 12.62
CA ARG A 61 -14.73 3.69 11.86
C ARG A 61 -14.01 2.42 12.33
N GLY A 62 -12.80 2.55 12.85
CA GLY A 62 -11.95 1.41 13.19
C GLY A 62 -10.97 1.69 14.33
N VAL A 63 -10.67 0.67 15.12
CA VAL A 63 -9.71 0.74 16.23
C VAL A 63 -8.66 -0.34 16.08
N LEU A 64 -7.40 0.08 15.93
CA LEU A 64 -6.23 -0.78 15.79
C LEU A 64 -5.41 -0.77 17.07
N LYS A 65 -4.88 -1.94 17.41
CA LYS A 65 -3.85 -2.11 18.42
C LYS A 65 -2.49 -2.31 17.79
N GLY A 66 -1.57 -1.41 18.10
CA GLY A 66 -0.21 -1.44 17.53
C GLY A 66 0.62 -0.22 17.90
N ASP A 67 1.84 -0.17 17.37
CA ASP A 67 2.81 0.90 17.60
C ASP A 67 3.20 1.53 16.26
N ILE A 68 2.90 2.81 16.08
CA ILE A 68 3.19 3.56 14.84
C ILE A 68 4.68 3.59 14.49
N ARG A 69 5.56 3.36 15.48
CA ARG A 69 7.03 3.31 15.28
C ARG A 69 7.48 2.00 14.64
N LYS A 70 6.60 1.00 14.54
CA LYS A 70 6.86 -0.27 13.87
C LYS A 70 6.16 -0.28 12.53
N THR A 71 6.96 -0.39 11.46
CA THR A 71 6.46 -0.52 10.09
C THR A 71 5.70 -1.82 9.93
N VAL A 72 4.48 -1.71 9.40
CA VAL A 72 3.62 -2.84 9.03
C VAL A 72 4.05 -3.41 7.68
N GLY A 73 4.01 -4.73 7.53
CA GLY A 73 4.38 -5.47 6.33
C GLY A 73 5.55 -6.42 6.57
N ILE A 74 6.13 -6.91 5.48
CA ILE A 74 7.31 -7.79 5.44
C ILE A 74 8.43 -7.09 4.66
N ARG A 75 9.68 -7.19 5.11
CA ARG A 75 10.81 -6.49 4.46
C ARG A 75 11.42 -7.30 3.33
N ASP A 76 11.54 -8.60 3.57
CA ASP A 76 12.13 -9.62 2.70
C ASP A 76 11.64 -11.01 3.11
N SER A 77 11.98 -12.04 2.34
CA SER A 77 11.62 -13.45 2.61
C SER A 77 12.08 -13.98 3.96
N ASP A 78 13.11 -13.36 4.55
CA ASP A 78 13.78 -13.83 5.77
C ASP A 78 13.23 -13.13 7.03
N SER A 79 12.32 -12.19 6.85
CA SER A 79 11.73 -11.37 7.90
C SER A 79 10.35 -11.86 8.34
N ASN A 80 10.06 -11.75 9.64
CA ASN A 80 8.71 -11.98 10.14
C ASN A 80 7.83 -10.75 9.83
N PRO A 81 6.61 -10.95 9.33
CA PRO A 81 5.72 -9.83 9.07
C PRO A 81 5.28 -9.17 10.38
N HIS A 82 5.11 -7.85 10.33
CA HIS A 82 4.47 -7.10 11.39
C HIS A 82 3.11 -6.58 10.92
N VAL A 83 2.06 -6.83 11.70
CA VAL A 83 0.71 -6.30 11.46
C VAL A 83 0.15 -5.73 12.76
N TYR A 84 -0.78 -4.79 12.63
CA TYR A 84 -1.60 -4.35 13.76
C TYR A 84 -2.78 -5.30 13.97
N GLU A 85 -3.35 -5.30 15.17
CA GLU A 85 -4.55 -6.06 15.49
C GLU A 85 -5.78 -5.15 15.31
N LEU A 86 -6.77 -5.58 14.54
CA LEU A 86 -8.07 -4.91 14.47
C LEU A 86 -8.95 -5.35 15.64
N LEU A 87 -9.22 -4.42 16.56
CA LEU A 87 -10.03 -4.72 17.75
C LEU A 87 -11.52 -4.55 17.51
N ALA A 88 -11.91 -3.54 16.72
CA ALA A 88 -13.30 -3.25 16.38
C ALA A 88 -13.41 -2.41 15.10
N GLY A 89 -14.54 -2.56 14.39
CA GLY A 89 -14.88 -1.74 13.23
C GLY A 89 -14.18 -2.19 11.94
N CYS A 90 -13.78 -1.23 11.11
CA CYS A 90 -13.14 -1.44 9.81
C CYS A 90 -11.97 -0.47 9.63
N ASP A 91 -10.82 -0.99 9.20
CA ASP A 91 -9.59 -0.21 9.03
C ASP A 91 -9.25 0.14 7.57
N LEU A 92 -10.14 -0.17 6.62
CA LEU A 92 -9.92 0.10 5.20
C LEU A 92 -9.88 1.61 4.93
N ARG A 93 -8.72 2.11 4.52
CA ARG A 93 -8.48 3.48 4.05
C ARG A 93 -8.50 3.54 2.53
N CYS A 94 -8.93 4.65 1.97
CA CYS A 94 -8.74 4.97 0.55
C CYS A 94 -7.89 6.24 0.43
N ASP A 95 -6.77 6.17 -0.26
CA ASP A 95 -5.92 7.30 -0.59
C ASP A 95 -6.28 7.82 -1.98
N ILE A 96 -6.43 9.13 -2.12
CA ILE A 96 -6.63 9.78 -3.42
C ILE A 96 -5.29 10.32 -3.90
N VAL A 97 -4.69 9.64 -4.87
CA VAL A 97 -3.37 9.95 -5.41
C VAL A 97 -3.53 10.68 -6.74
N GLN A 98 -3.01 11.91 -6.82
CA GLN A 98 -2.99 12.68 -8.06
C GLN A 98 -1.74 12.32 -8.86
N THR A 99 -1.91 11.94 -10.13
CA THR A 99 -0.80 11.68 -11.05
C THR A 99 -0.99 12.48 -12.36
N PRO A 100 0.08 12.71 -13.14
CA PRO A 100 -0.03 13.31 -14.48
C PRO A 100 -0.93 12.52 -15.44
N TYR A 101 -1.17 11.23 -15.15
CA TYR A 101 -1.93 10.29 -15.99
C TYR A 101 -3.38 10.10 -15.51
N GLY A 102 -3.80 10.84 -14.48
CA GLY A 102 -5.13 10.77 -13.88
C GLY A 102 -5.10 10.55 -12.36
N THR A 103 -6.28 10.70 -11.75
CA THR A 103 -6.47 10.45 -10.31
C THR A 103 -6.63 8.96 -10.05
N LEU A 104 -5.97 8.45 -9.02
CA LEU A 104 -6.07 7.07 -8.56
C LEU A 104 -6.75 7.00 -7.19
N GLY A 105 -7.62 6.00 -7.00
CA GLY A 105 -8.12 5.60 -5.68
C GLY A 105 -7.37 4.37 -5.20
N ILE A 106 -6.60 4.49 -4.12
CA ILE A 106 -5.74 3.42 -3.59
C ILE A 106 -6.24 2.99 -2.22
N TYR A 107 -6.91 1.86 -2.16
CA TYR A 107 -7.34 1.23 -0.93
C TYR A 107 -6.19 0.54 -0.21
N LYS A 108 -6.22 0.53 1.13
CA LYS A 108 -5.23 -0.12 2.00
C LYS A 108 -5.90 -0.56 3.30
N TYR A 109 -5.65 -1.80 3.74
CA TYR A 109 -5.89 -2.17 5.13
C TYR A 109 -4.75 -1.62 5.99
N GLN A 110 -5.09 -0.68 6.85
CA GLN A 110 -4.11 0.05 7.67
C GLN A 110 -3.39 -0.83 8.69
N ARG A 111 -3.95 -2.00 9.00
CA ARG A 111 -3.31 -3.01 9.83
C ARG A 111 -2.25 -3.87 9.12
N GLU A 112 -2.28 -3.93 7.78
CA GLU A 112 -1.50 -4.87 6.95
C GLU A 112 -0.58 -4.18 5.93
N ILE A 113 -0.84 -2.91 5.59
CA ILE A 113 -0.09 -2.15 4.60
C ILE A 113 0.46 -0.88 5.24
N HIS A 114 1.75 -0.60 5.00
CA HIS A 114 2.37 0.64 5.46
C HIS A 114 1.65 1.86 4.88
N ILE A 115 1.42 2.83 5.75
CA ILE A 115 0.76 4.08 5.39
C ILE A 115 1.79 5.18 5.28
N GLU A 116 1.89 5.73 4.08
CA GLU A 116 2.55 7.00 3.85
C GLU A 116 1.51 8.13 3.91
N PHE A 117 1.93 9.28 4.44
CA PHE A 117 1.09 10.47 4.41
C PHE A 117 1.02 11.01 2.98
N PRO A 118 -0.19 11.26 2.44
CA PRO A 118 -0.36 11.83 1.12
C PRO A 118 0.35 13.18 1.03
N GLN A 119 1.13 13.37 -0.04
CA GLN A 119 1.76 14.65 -0.37
C GLN A 119 1.12 15.24 -1.62
N VAL A 120 1.07 16.58 -1.71
CA VAL A 120 0.52 17.30 -2.89
C VAL A 120 1.20 16.84 -4.18
N LYS A 121 2.51 16.59 -4.11
CA LYS A 121 3.29 15.92 -5.15
C LYS A 121 3.97 14.72 -4.53
N SER A 122 3.69 13.53 -5.04
CA SER A 122 4.37 12.32 -4.61
C SER A 122 5.75 12.24 -5.28
N PRO A 123 6.86 12.22 -4.51
CA PRO A 123 8.20 12.05 -5.08
C PRO A 123 8.31 10.79 -5.94
N LYS A 124 7.61 9.72 -5.55
CA LYS A 124 7.58 8.45 -6.28
C LYS A 124 6.96 8.58 -7.68
N ILE A 125 5.89 9.36 -7.78
CA ILE A 125 5.24 9.65 -9.07
C ILE A 125 6.13 10.52 -9.96
N GLU A 126 6.87 11.50 -9.39
CA GLU A 126 7.81 12.31 -10.18
C GLU A 126 9.00 11.49 -10.71
N ILE A 127 9.51 10.55 -9.92
CA ILE A 127 10.56 9.61 -10.35
C ILE A 127 10.02 8.72 -11.47
N LEU A 128 8.81 8.20 -11.31
CA LEU A 128 8.15 7.39 -12.33
C LEU A 128 7.96 8.16 -13.64
N GLU A 129 7.45 9.39 -13.59
CA GLU A 129 7.25 10.23 -14.78
C GLU A 129 8.55 10.41 -15.57
N LYS A 130 9.65 10.70 -14.86
CA LYS A 130 10.98 10.81 -15.49
C LYS A 130 11.46 9.48 -16.07
N ALA A 131 11.14 8.36 -15.41
CA ALA A 131 11.54 7.05 -15.88
C ALA A 131 10.87 6.66 -17.19
N LEU A 132 9.57 6.97 -17.32
CA LEU A 132 8.73 6.62 -18.47
C LEU A 132 8.90 7.57 -19.68
N LYS A 133 9.41 8.79 -19.46
CA LYS A 133 9.52 9.85 -20.50
C LYS A 133 10.19 9.42 -21.81
N ASP A 134 11.14 8.49 -21.75
CA ASP A 134 11.92 8.06 -22.91
C ASP A 134 11.31 6.87 -23.67
N TYR A 135 10.12 6.40 -23.26
CA TYR A 135 9.46 5.23 -23.81
C TYR A 135 8.09 5.58 -24.38
N ASP A 136 7.76 4.97 -25.51
CA ASP A 136 6.40 4.95 -26.07
C ASP A 136 5.76 3.59 -25.71
N ALA A 137 4.67 3.61 -24.95
CA ALA A 137 3.97 2.43 -24.43
C ALA A 137 4.89 1.33 -23.84
N PRO A 138 5.65 1.59 -22.75
CA PRO A 138 6.61 0.64 -22.21
C PRO A 138 5.97 -0.62 -21.64
N THR A 139 6.74 -1.70 -21.59
CA THR A 139 6.48 -2.83 -20.70
C THR A 139 7.13 -2.60 -19.33
N VAL A 140 6.37 -2.75 -18.24
CA VAL A 140 6.80 -2.39 -16.89
C VAL A 140 6.68 -3.57 -15.94
N LEU A 141 7.68 -3.77 -15.10
CA LEU A 141 7.62 -4.64 -13.93
C LEU A 141 7.63 -3.78 -12.66
N ASP A 142 6.54 -3.80 -11.90
CA ASP A 142 6.46 -3.23 -10.56
C ASP A 142 6.87 -4.31 -9.56
N CYS A 143 8.16 -4.33 -9.19
CA CYS A 143 8.82 -5.46 -8.55
C CYS A 143 8.39 -5.72 -7.09
N THR A 144 8.03 -4.65 -6.38
CA THR A 144 7.60 -4.63 -4.98
C THR A 144 6.38 -3.72 -4.87
N CYS A 145 5.31 -4.14 -5.55
CA CYS A 145 4.22 -3.26 -5.95
C CYS A 145 3.39 -2.73 -4.77
N GLY A 146 3.44 -3.37 -3.60
CA GLY A 146 2.68 -2.98 -2.43
C GLY A 146 1.18 -2.88 -2.78
N PRO A 147 0.55 -1.70 -2.60
CA PRO A 147 -0.85 -1.50 -2.97
C PRO A 147 -1.08 -1.28 -4.48
N GLY A 148 -0.04 -1.39 -5.31
CA GLY A 148 -0.10 -1.31 -6.77
C GLY A 148 -0.09 0.12 -7.33
N THR A 149 0.25 1.14 -6.53
CA THR A 149 0.11 2.55 -6.93
C THR A 149 0.93 2.92 -8.17
N LEU A 150 2.19 2.48 -8.23
CA LEU A 150 3.08 2.82 -9.34
C LEU A 150 2.72 2.04 -10.62
N GLY A 151 2.49 0.73 -10.52
CA GLY A 151 2.02 -0.05 -11.67
C GLY A 151 0.67 0.39 -12.22
N ILE A 152 -0.29 0.78 -11.38
CA ILE A 152 -1.58 1.34 -11.84
C ILE A 152 -1.36 2.69 -12.54
N ALA A 153 -0.46 3.54 -12.03
CA ALA A 153 -0.09 4.78 -12.72
C ALA A 153 0.52 4.49 -14.10
N CYS A 154 1.35 3.45 -14.25
CA CYS A 154 1.87 2.99 -15.53
C CYS A 154 0.76 2.54 -16.49
N LEU A 155 -0.23 1.79 -16.01
CA LEU A 155 -1.38 1.39 -16.84
C LEU A 155 -2.17 2.62 -17.32
N LYS A 156 -2.39 3.61 -16.45
CA LYS A 156 -3.03 4.90 -16.83
C LYS A 156 -2.17 5.73 -17.79
N ALA A 157 -0.84 5.56 -17.75
CA ALA A 157 0.10 6.15 -18.69
C ALA A 157 0.19 5.38 -20.02
N GLU A 158 -0.75 4.45 -20.29
CA GLU A 158 -0.81 3.63 -21.51
C GLU A 158 0.42 2.71 -21.70
N ALA A 159 1.02 2.23 -20.61
CA ALA A 159 1.97 1.12 -20.68
C ALA A 159 1.38 -0.06 -21.46
N GLN A 160 2.19 -0.69 -22.32
CA GLN A 160 1.77 -1.83 -23.13
C GLN A 160 1.41 -3.03 -22.26
N LYS A 161 2.21 -3.29 -21.23
CA LYS A 161 2.00 -4.34 -20.24
C LYS A 161 2.57 -3.90 -18.89
N VAL A 162 1.88 -4.21 -17.81
CA VAL A 162 2.41 -4.06 -16.44
C VAL A 162 2.35 -5.38 -15.71
N VAL A 163 3.47 -5.84 -15.18
CA VAL A 163 3.52 -6.97 -14.25
C VAL A 163 3.66 -6.42 -12.84
N PHE A 164 2.72 -6.78 -11.97
CA PHE A 164 2.74 -6.45 -10.55
C PHE A 164 3.33 -7.64 -9.79
N ASN A 165 4.32 -7.41 -8.94
CA ASN A 165 4.86 -8.44 -8.07
C ASN A 165 5.03 -7.92 -6.65
N ASP A 166 4.70 -8.73 -5.67
CA ASP A 166 5.04 -8.51 -4.26
C ASP A 166 5.14 -9.85 -3.56
N ILE A 167 6.01 -9.96 -2.56
CA ILE A 167 6.10 -11.16 -1.72
C ILE A 167 5.01 -11.16 -0.64
N TRP A 168 4.47 -9.99 -0.30
CA TRP A 168 3.47 -9.82 0.72
C TRP A 168 2.06 -10.09 0.19
N SER A 169 1.51 -11.26 0.54
CA SER A 169 0.16 -11.65 0.08
C SER A 169 -0.93 -10.58 0.33
N PRO A 170 -1.01 -9.90 1.51
CA PRO A 170 -1.96 -8.79 1.69
C PRO A 170 -1.75 -7.60 0.74
N ALA A 171 -0.52 -7.33 0.30
CA ALA A 171 -0.26 -6.33 -0.73
C ALA A 171 -0.85 -6.75 -2.08
N ILE A 172 -0.72 -8.02 -2.44
CA ILE A 172 -1.34 -8.59 -3.65
C ILE A 172 -2.86 -8.50 -3.59
N GLU A 173 -3.49 -8.90 -2.49
CA GLU A 173 -4.94 -8.81 -2.31
C GLU A 173 -5.44 -7.37 -2.49
N ILE A 174 -4.73 -6.39 -1.92
CA ILE A 174 -5.05 -4.97 -2.08
C ILE A 174 -4.79 -4.48 -3.52
N THR A 175 -3.71 -4.91 -4.16
CA THR A 175 -3.42 -4.58 -5.57
C THR A 175 -4.55 -5.02 -6.48
N LEU A 176 -5.12 -6.21 -6.25
CA LEU A 176 -6.28 -6.70 -7.01
C LEU A 176 -7.51 -5.82 -6.81
N ILE A 177 -7.81 -5.42 -5.58
CA ILE A 177 -8.90 -4.48 -5.27
C ILE A 177 -8.66 -3.13 -5.96
N ASN A 178 -7.43 -2.64 -5.96
CA ASN A 178 -7.07 -1.35 -6.54
C ASN A 178 -7.12 -1.37 -8.06
N LEU A 179 -6.75 -2.47 -8.71
CA LEU A 179 -6.92 -2.64 -10.16
C LEU A 179 -8.40 -2.48 -10.55
N GLU A 180 -9.29 -3.25 -9.91
CA GLU A 180 -10.75 -3.15 -10.12
C GLU A 180 -11.27 -1.74 -9.85
N ALA A 181 -10.91 -1.16 -8.70
CA ALA A 181 -11.35 0.17 -8.31
C ALA A 181 -10.90 1.28 -9.27
N ASN A 182 -9.79 1.09 -9.98
CA ASN A 182 -9.28 2.01 -10.98
C ASN A 182 -9.70 1.65 -12.42
N GLY A 183 -10.62 0.70 -12.58
CA GLY A 183 -11.23 0.33 -13.86
C GLY A 183 -10.42 -0.65 -14.69
N PHE A 184 -9.61 -1.50 -14.05
CA PHE A 184 -8.86 -2.58 -14.69
C PHE A 184 -9.42 -3.94 -14.24
N PRO A 185 -10.34 -4.54 -15.01
CA PRO A 185 -10.98 -5.80 -14.64
C PRO A 185 -9.97 -6.94 -14.49
N ILE A 186 -10.09 -7.71 -13.41
CA ILE A 186 -9.22 -8.82 -13.07
C ILE A 186 -9.86 -10.16 -13.44
N LYS A 187 -9.00 -11.12 -13.78
CA LYS A 187 -9.32 -12.54 -13.88
C LYS A 187 -8.43 -13.30 -12.89
N LEU A 188 -9.05 -13.84 -11.84
CA LEU A 188 -8.37 -14.68 -10.87
C LEU A 188 -7.99 -16.05 -11.48
N LEU A 189 -6.82 -16.56 -11.13
CA LEU A 189 -6.30 -17.83 -11.64
C LEU A 189 -6.27 -18.94 -10.58
N GLY A 190 -6.63 -18.61 -9.33
CA GLY A 190 -6.85 -19.58 -8.25
C GLY A 190 -5.59 -20.06 -7.53
N SER A 191 -4.40 -19.57 -7.90
CA SER A 191 -3.16 -19.80 -7.15
C SER A 191 -3.02 -18.82 -5.98
N LYS A 192 -2.25 -19.21 -4.95
CA LYS A 192 -1.85 -18.36 -3.82
C LYS A 192 -0.41 -17.86 -3.91
N GLU A 193 0.37 -18.40 -4.83
CA GLU A 193 1.77 -18.08 -5.08
C GLU A 193 2.05 -18.16 -6.58
N GLY A 194 3.04 -17.44 -7.08
CA GLY A 194 3.28 -17.34 -8.52
C GLY A 194 2.27 -16.42 -9.18
N LEU A 195 1.81 -16.75 -10.38
CA LEU A 195 0.82 -15.95 -11.11
C LEU A 195 -0.58 -16.10 -10.46
N ILE A 196 -1.08 -15.01 -9.89
CA ILE A 196 -2.32 -14.95 -9.10
C ILE A 196 -3.52 -14.52 -9.94
N ALA A 197 -3.32 -13.51 -10.78
CA ALA A 197 -4.37 -12.92 -11.59
C ALA A 197 -3.80 -12.30 -12.86
N SER A 198 -4.68 -12.05 -13.83
CA SER A 198 -4.33 -11.30 -15.03
C SER A 198 -5.49 -10.42 -15.51
N GLY A 199 -5.19 -9.47 -16.39
CA GLY A 199 -6.15 -8.68 -17.15
C GLY A 199 -5.62 -8.42 -18.55
N ASP A 200 -6.23 -7.46 -19.26
CA ASP A 200 -5.90 -7.20 -20.67
C ASP A 200 -4.44 -6.80 -20.88
N LYS A 201 -3.94 -5.85 -20.07
CA LYS A 201 -2.57 -5.32 -20.14
C LYS A 201 -1.75 -5.59 -18.88
N PHE A 202 -2.14 -6.55 -18.04
CA PHE A 202 -1.40 -6.80 -16.81
C PHE A 202 -1.47 -8.24 -16.30
N GLU A 203 -0.47 -8.57 -15.48
CA GLU A 203 -0.40 -9.81 -14.70
C GLU A 203 0.00 -9.47 -13.26
N VAL A 204 -0.44 -10.28 -12.30
CA VAL A 204 -0.17 -10.09 -10.87
C VAL A 204 0.44 -11.35 -10.31
N TYR A 205 1.66 -11.23 -9.77
CA TYR A 205 2.44 -12.30 -9.16
C TYR A 205 2.58 -12.09 -7.66
N SER A 206 2.59 -13.19 -6.90
CA SER A 206 2.95 -13.21 -5.49
C SER A 206 4.21 -14.05 -5.32
N MET A 207 5.38 -13.43 -5.41
CA MET A 207 6.68 -14.12 -5.35
C MET A 207 7.79 -13.20 -4.81
N ASP A 208 8.86 -13.82 -4.33
CA ASP A 208 10.13 -13.13 -4.18
C ASP A 208 10.67 -12.71 -5.56
N LEU A 209 11.07 -11.44 -5.70
CA LEU A 209 11.65 -10.92 -6.94
C LEU A 209 12.86 -11.73 -7.42
N ARG A 210 13.65 -12.27 -6.50
CA ARG A 210 14.84 -13.09 -6.79
C ARG A 210 14.47 -14.43 -7.42
N GLU A 211 13.27 -14.92 -7.17
CA GLU A 211 12.74 -16.16 -7.76
C GLU A 211 11.90 -15.89 -9.00
N LEU A 212 11.35 -14.68 -9.15
CA LEU A 212 10.56 -14.26 -10.30
C LEU A 212 11.34 -14.39 -11.63
N THR A 213 12.67 -14.27 -11.59
CA THR A 213 13.56 -14.49 -12.75
C THR A 213 13.47 -15.91 -13.33
N ASN A 214 12.96 -16.87 -12.56
CA ASN A 214 12.79 -18.26 -13.01
C ASN A 214 11.43 -18.49 -13.69
N CYS A 215 10.52 -17.52 -13.61
CA CYS A 215 9.16 -17.62 -14.12
C CYS A 215 8.89 -16.66 -15.29
N LEU A 216 9.62 -15.54 -15.35
CA LEU A 216 9.49 -14.55 -16.41
C LEU A 216 10.70 -14.60 -17.34
N ASP A 217 10.44 -14.93 -18.60
CA ASP A 217 11.45 -14.91 -19.68
C ASP A 217 11.46 -13.57 -20.44
N GLU A 218 10.48 -12.69 -20.20
CA GLU A 218 10.35 -11.42 -20.91
C GLU A 218 11.30 -10.34 -20.37
N LYS A 219 11.72 -9.43 -21.26
CA LYS A 219 12.56 -8.28 -20.90
C LYS A 219 11.72 -7.01 -20.85
N PHE A 220 11.53 -6.49 -19.64
CA PHE A 220 10.80 -5.25 -19.39
C PHE A 220 11.62 -4.02 -19.80
N ASP A 221 10.95 -2.97 -20.23
CA ASP A 221 11.59 -1.68 -20.49
C ASP A 221 12.00 -1.00 -19.19
N VAL A 222 11.11 -1.05 -18.18
CA VAL A 222 11.31 -0.45 -16.86
C VAL A 222 10.96 -1.44 -15.75
N CYS A 223 11.86 -1.60 -14.79
CA CYS A 223 11.62 -2.32 -13.53
C CYS A 223 11.64 -1.32 -12.37
N ILE A 224 10.59 -1.31 -11.56
CA ILE A 224 10.41 -0.37 -10.44
C ILE A 224 10.60 -1.13 -9.13
N ILE A 225 11.44 -0.60 -8.24
CA ILE A 225 11.70 -1.15 -6.91
C ILE A 225 11.35 -0.07 -5.89
N ASP A 226 10.32 -0.31 -5.11
CA ASP A 226 9.86 0.55 -4.00
C ASP A 226 9.85 -0.27 -2.72
N THR A 227 10.98 -0.28 -2.01
CA THR A 227 11.14 -1.02 -0.75
C THR A 227 10.88 -0.12 0.45
N PHE A 228 10.70 -0.72 1.64
CA PHE A 228 10.62 0.08 2.85
C PHE A 228 11.90 0.90 3.09
N PRO A 229 11.78 2.10 3.68
CA PRO A 229 12.93 2.90 4.05
C PRO A 229 13.94 2.11 4.89
N GLY A 230 15.20 2.10 4.44
CA GLY A 230 16.31 1.41 5.11
C GLY A 230 16.50 -0.07 4.76
N VAL A 231 15.72 -0.62 3.83
CA VAL A 231 15.99 -1.94 3.22
C VAL A 231 17.14 -1.80 2.21
N ASP A 232 18.10 -2.73 2.23
CA ASP A 232 19.14 -2.81 1.22
C ASP A 232 18.56 -3.31 -0.11
N THR A 233 18.65 -2.50 -1.15
CA THR A 233 18.07 -2.80 -2.46
C THR A 233 19.03 -3.56 -3.39
N THR A 234 20.24 -3.89 -2.95
CA THR A 234 21.30 -4.44 -3.83
C THR A 234 20.86 -5.71 -4.57
N GLU A 235 20.36 -6.71 -3.84
CA GLU A 235 19.90 -7.98 -4.44
C GLU A 235 18.68 -7.78 -5.34
N PHE A 236 17.76 -6.90 -4.95
CA PHE A 236 16.57 -6.58 -5.73
C PHE A 236 16.94 -5.92 -7.07
N VAL A 237 17.91 -4.99 -7.04
CA VAL A 237 18.42 -4.32 -8.25
C VAL A 237 19.11 -5.31 -9.17
N GLU A 238 19.89 -6.26 -8.63
CA GLU A 238 20.52 -7.31 -9.43
C GLU A 238 19.47 -8.22 -10.10
N ALA A 239 18.45 -8.67 -9.35
CA ALA A 239 17.36 -9.49 -9.86
C ALA A 239 16.54 -8.74 -10.93
N ALA A 240 16.14 -7.50 -10.67
CA ALA A 240 15.43 -6.65 -11.62
C ALA A 240 16.27 -6.37 -12.88
N GLY A 241 17.58 -6.18 -12.75
CA GLY A 241 18.50 -6.00 -13.88
C GLY A 241 18.56 -7.23 -14.80
N LYS A 242 18.25 -8.42 -14.30
CA LYS A 242 18.08 -9.64 -15.11
C LYS A 242 16.73 -9.67 -15.83
N LEU A 243 15.75 -8.87 -15.43
CA LEU A 243 14.40 -8.84 -16.01
C LEU A 243 14.13 -7.62 -16.88
N GLY A 244 14.86 -6.51 -16.73
CA GLY A 244 14.59 -5.30 -17.50
C GLY A 244 15.80 -4.49 -17.92
N LYS A 245 15.55 -3.51 -18.79
CA LYS A 245 16.58 -2.62 -19.36
C LYS A 245 16.96 -1.49 -18.39
N LYS A 246 15.97 -0.90 -17.73
CA LYS A 246 16.13 0.22 -16.80
C LYS A 246 15.55 -0.16 -15.44
N VAL A 247 16.37 -0.16 -14.41
CA VAL A 247 15.94 -0.35 -13.02
C VAL A 247 15.80 1.01 -12.35
N VAL A 248 14.68 1.24 -11.69
CA VAL A 248 14.34 2.49 -11.01
C VAL A 248 14.03 2.17 -9.56
N VAL A 249 14.84 2.69 -8.64
CA VAL A 249 14.58 2.59 -7.20
C VAL A 249 13.90 3.88 -6.75
N VAL A 250 12.81 3.75 -6.01
CA VAL A 250 11.89 4.84 -5.64
C VAL A 250 11.82 5.08 -4.14
#